data_AF-A0A080LV14-F1
#
_entry.id   AF-A0A080LV14-F1
#
_cell.length_a   1.000
_cell.length_b   1.000
_cell.length_c   1.000
_cell.angle_alpha   90.00
_cell.angle_beta   90.00
_cell.angle_gamma   90.00
#
_symmetry.space_group_name_H-M   'P 1'
#
loop_
_entity.id
_entity.type
_entity.pdbx_description
1 polymer ?
#
loop_
_entity_poly.entity_id
_entity_poly.type
_entity_poly.pdbx_seq_one_letter_code
_entity_poly.pdbx_strand_id
1 'polypeptide(L)'
;MLSVAKEHLLERADTPDEKARVEKYVTVHGQELSPTNYAVCQADLLIKNDRQATVYLGNSLIPHEPYSRESGDQWPETKWRFHRMLSNPPFGVTWGGKDGYEKEARKLAKTRYQAGMPRVNDGALLFLQTMLAKMAPPETGGSRIAVIFNGSPLSNGDCGSGESEIRRWILENDWLDAIVMLPDQLFYNTGIFTYVWLLRNDKPASHYGRVMLIDARQQFEKEPKSFGNKRHRITDAHRAWIEERYRDGWAKGYADEQVKVFPREDFAYHKVSVVFWQTDEHDQPAIVTEPYEKAFTAANVKKEQDFHESDLSFRVRVKTDGQEKTVGFTVKSEDNAARKFKEAMSGADETLAVEWTHRRYVQDDEYIPHGEDIAAFLKREIAKPIIRWEETKKDGKTVLGYEILPNKYFYRYQPPTPAKDLLAEFWRLEKEAEKMLEGLAK
;
A
#
# COMPACT_ATOMS: atom_id res chain seq x y z
N MET A 1 9.91 -4.58 24.24
CA MET A 1 8.53 -5.07 23.96
C MET A 1 8.30 -6.47 24.54
N LEU A 2 9.03 -7.50 24.10
CA LEU A 2 8.81 -8.87 24.58
C LEU A 2 9.10 -9.04 26.08
N SER A 3 10.14 -8.38 26.63
CA SER A 3 10.41 -8.39 28.08
C SER A 3 9.23 -7.81 28.87
N VAL A 4 8.70 -6.67 28.44
CA VAL A 4 7.51 -6.02 29.03
C VAL A 4 6.27 -6.91 28.93
N ALA A 5 6.08 -7.63 27.82
CA ALA A 5 4.97 -8.57 27.69
C ALA A 5 5.05 -9.73 28.69
N LYS A 6 6.26 -10.24 28.95
CA LYS A 6 6.48 -11.26 29.98
C LYS A 6 6.26 -10.72 31.39
N GLU A 7 6.73 -9.52 31.69
CA GLU A 7 6.45 -8.84 32.97
C GLU A 7 4.95 -8.68 33.20
N HIS A 8 4.21 -8.25 32.18
CA HIS A 8 2.76 -8.14 32.28
C HIS A 8 2.09 -9.49 32.61
N LEU A 9 2.57 -10.60 32.06
CA LEU A 9 2.07 -11.93 32.41
C LEU A 9 2.42 -12.32 33.86
N LEU A 10 3.59 -11.93 34.35
CA LEU A 10 4.01 -12.17 35.75
C LEU A 10 3.19 -11.34 36.74
N GLU A 11 2.82 -10.11 36.38
CA GLU A 11 1.95 -9.25 37.18
C GLU A 11 0.52 -9.79 37.29
N ARG A 12 0.04 -10.48 36.24
CA ARG A 12 -1.28 -11.13 36.21
C ARG A 12 -1.31 -12.53 36.85
N ALA A 13 -0.16 -13.09 37.19
CA ALA A 13 -0.08 -14.37 37.86
C ALA A 13 -0.30 -14.16 39.37
N ASP A 14 -1.42 -14.66 39.88
CA ASP A 14 -1.86 -14.44 41.26
C ASP A 14 -1.12 -15.34 42.26
N THR A 15 -0.71 -16.53 41.80
CA THR A 15 -0.07 -17.54 42.66
C THR A 15 1.42 -17.74 42.34
N PRO A 16 2.23 -18.20 43.32
CA PRO A 16 3.63 -18.58 43.06
C PRO A 16 3.76 -19.64 41.96
N ASP A 17 2.82 -20.59 41.90
CA ASP A 17 2.80 -21.63 40.87
C ASP A 17 2.53 -21.06 39.46
N GLU A 18 1.66 -20.06 39.33
CA GLU A 18 1.44 -19.36 38.07
C GLU A 18 2.67 -18.60 37.62
N LYS A 19 3.33 -17.88 38.54
CA LYS A 19 4.58 -17.17 38.25
C LYS A 19 5.67 -18.14 37.80
N ALA A 20 5.83 -19.26 38.50
CA ALA A 20 6.76 -20.32 38.12
C ALA A 20 6.45 -20.91 36.73
N ARG A 21 5.17 -21.06 36.37
CA ARG A 21 4.77 -21.47 35.02
C ARG A 21 5.13 -20.42 33.96
N VAL A 22 4.89 -19.14 34.22
CA VAL A 22 5.27 -18.05 33.28
C VAL A 22 6.78 -18.06 33.07
N GLU A 23 7.57 -18.13 34.14
CA GLU A 23 9.04 -18.19 34.03
C GLU A 23 9.50 -19.41 33.25
N LYS A 24 8.90 -20.58 33.49
CA LYS A 24 9.29 -21.85 32.84
C LYS A 24 8.90 -21.93 31.37
N TYR A 25 7.70 -21.45 31.00
CA TYR A 25 7.13 -21.69 29.68
C TYR A 25 7.22 -20.48 28.74
N VAL A 26 7.43 -19.27 29.26
CA VAL A 26 7.56 -18.05 28.42
C VAL A 26 9.04 -17.73 28.24
N THR A 27 9.59 -18.20 27.13
CA THR A 27 10.96 -17.88 26.69
C THR A 27 10.95 -16.70 25.72
N VAL A 28 11.83 -15.74 25.95
CA VAL A 28 11.95 -14.53 25.12
C VAL A 28 13.07 -14.69 24.10
N HIS A 29 12.76 -14.50 22.83
CA HIS A 29 13.72 -14.58 21.72
C HIS A 29 13.66 -13.30 20.90
N GLY A 30 14.80 -12.68 20.62
CA GLY A 30 14.86 -11.40 19.90
C GLY A 30 16.03 -11.28 18.96
N GLN A 31 15.95 -10.30 18.07
CA GLN A 31 17.02 -9.93 17.17
C GLN A 31 17.01 -8.41 16.95
N GLU A 32 18.17 -7.78 17.01
CA GLU A 32 18.35 -6.34 16.83
C GLU A 32 19.58 -6.09 15.95
N LEU A 33 19.47 -5.15 15.01
CA LEU A 33 20.56 -4.84 14.09
C LEU A 33 21.53 -3.82 14.66
N SER A 34 21.01 -2.80 15.35
CA SER A 34 21.80 -1.71 15.92
C SER A 34 22.62 -2.20 17.12
N PRO A 35 23.96 -2.15 17.07
CA PRO A 35 24.80 -2.56 18.20
C PRO A 35 24.49 -1.80 19.49
N THR A 36 24.15 -0.51 19.38
CA THR A 36 23.78 0.32 20.52
C THR A 36 22.46 -0.12 21.14
N ASN A 37 21.41 -0.32 20.32
CA ASN A 37 20.12 -0.79 20.83
C ASN A 37 20.23 -2.19 21.42
N TYR A 38 21.05 -3.05 20.80
CA TYR A 38 21.34 -4.38 21.30
C TYR A 38 22.00 -4.33 22.68
N ALA A 39 23.02 -3.48 22.88
CA ALA A 39 23.67 -3.32 24.17
C ALA A 39 22.70 -2.82 25.26
N VAL A 40 21.84 -1.85 24.94
CA VAL A 40 20.78 -1.38 25.85
C VAL A 40 19.79 -2.50 26.18
N CYS A 41 19.39 -3.29 25.19
CA CYS A 41 18.51 -4.45 25.39
C CYS A 41 19.16 -5.49 26.30
N GLN A 42 20.45 -5.79 26.12
CA GLN A 42 21.17 -6.73 26.99
C GLN A 42 21.27 -6.23 28.43
N ALA A 43 21.50 -4.92 28.63
CA ALA A 43 21.49 -4.32 29.96
C ALA A 43 20.10 -4.40 30.63
N ASP A 44 19.02 -4.13 29.89
CA ASP A 44 17.63 -4.26 30.37
C ASP A 44 17.34 -5.71 30.82
N LEU A 45 17.70 -6.69 30.01
CA LEU A 45 17.51 -8.11 30.33
C LEU A 45 18.33 -8.56 31.55
N LEU A 46 19.54 -8.02 31.72
CA LEU A 46 20.38 -8.28 32.88
C LEU A 46 19.76 -7.71 34.17
N ILE A 47 19.25 -6.48 34.12
CA ILE A 47 18.56 -5.84 35.26
C ILE A 47 17.31 -6.63 35.66
N LYS A 48 16.55 -7.11 34.66
CA LYS A 48 15.35 -7.94 34.86
C LYS A 48 15.66 -9.38 35.29
N ASN A 49 16.94 -9.77 35.23
CA ASN A 49 17.43 -11.11 35.58
C ASN A 49 16.68 -12.25 34.83
N ASP A 50 16.26 -12.01 33.57
CA ASP A 50 15.61 -13.04 32.76
C ASP A 50 16.64 -13.95 32.09
N ARG A 51 17.00 -15.03 32.78
CA ARG A 51 18.07 -15.95 32.36
C ARG A 51 17.73 -16.79 31.13
N GLN A 52 16.47 -16.80 30.70
CA GLN A 52 16.03 -17.55 29.51
C GLN A 52 15.90 -16.67 28.28
N ALA A 53 15.96 -15.34 28.44
CA ALA A 53 15.87 -14.42 27.31
C ALA A 53 17.14 -14.50 26.45
N THR A 54 16.98 -14.71 25.15
CA THR A 54 18.08 -14.73 24.18
C THR A 54 17.81 -13.69 23.10
N VAL A 55 18.74 -12.76 22.93
CA VAL A 55 18.68 -11.75 21.85
C VAL A 55 20.00 -11.80 21.10
N TYR A 56 19.94 -11.76 19.77
CA TYR A 56 21.12 -11.71 18.92
C TYR A 56 21.29 -10.36 18.21
N LEU A 57 22.53 -9.96 18.02
CA LEU A 57 22.91 -8.84 17.15
C LEU A 57 22.98 -9.32 15.70
N GLY A 58 22.19 -8.71 14.80
CA GLY A 58 22.23 -8.99 13.37
C GLY A 58 20.98 -8.61 12.60
N ASN A 59 21.04 -8.73 11.29
CA ASN A 59 19.96 -8.41 10.37
C ASN A 59 18.99 -9.58 10.21
N SER A 60 17.75 -9.40 10.68
CA SER A 60 16.72 -10.45 10.65
C SER A 60 16.21 -10.81 9.25
N LEU A 61 16.56 -10.02 8.23
CA LEU A 61 16.02 -10.13 6.87
C LEU A 61 16.93 -10.89 5.90
N ILE A 62 18.11 -11.32 6.35
CA ILE A 62 19.10 -12.04 5.54
C ILE A 62 19.49 -13.36 6.22
N PRO A 63 19.96 -14.38 5.46
CA PRO A 63 20.46 -15.61 6.06
C PRO A 63 21.72 -15.34 6.89
N HIS A 64 21.90 -16.07 7.99
CA HIS A 64 23.14 -16.02 8.74
C HIS A 64 24.21 -16.90 8.07
N GLU A 65 25.33 -16.28 7.70
CA GLU A 65 26.48 -16.91 7.07
C GLU A 65 27.73 -16.64 7.95
N PRO A 66 28.54 -17.64 8.33
CA PRO A 66 29.66 -17.46 9.27
C PRO A 66 30.73 -16.43 8.88
N TYR A 67 30.76 -16.02 7.61
CA TYR A 67 31.75 -15.08 7.06
C TYR A 67 31.13 -13.90 6.32
N SER A 68 29.83 -13.62 6.52
CA SER A 68 29.21 -12.42 5.96
C SER A 68 29.66 -11.15 6.68
N ARG A 69 29.69 -10.03 5.95
CA ARG A 69 29.98 -8.70 6.50
C ARG A 69 29.05 -8.33 7.67
N GLU A 70 27.82 -8.81 7.62
CA GLU A 70 26.77 -8.58 8.60
C GLU A 70 26.20 -9.92 9.03
N SER A 71 26.05 -10.13 10.34
CA SER A 71 25.39 -11.33 10.86
C SER A 71 23.92 -11.31 10.49
N GLY A 72 23.45 -12.38 9.83
CA GLY A 72 22.03 -12.52 9.48
C GLY A 72 21.14 -13.03 10.60
N ASP A 73 20.01 -13.61 10.21
CA ASP A 73 18.97 -14.16 11.07
C ASP A 73 19.45 -15.38 11.86
N GLN A 74 19.48 -15.24 13.20
CA GLN A 74 19.89 -16.31 14.12
C GLN A 74 18.74 -17.23 14.53
N TRP A 75 17.51 -16.89 14.10
CA TRP A 75 16.30 -17.65 14.39
C TRP A 75 15.69 -18.22 13.11
N PRO A 76 16.41 -19.05 12.33
CA PRO A 76 15.92 -19.53 11.05
C PRO A 76 14.69 -20.42 11.25
N GLU A 77 13.73 -20.26 10.33
CA GLU A 77 12.51 -21.04 10.20
C GLU A 77 12.74 -22.51 9.84
N THR A 78 13.96 -23.03 9.84
CA THR A 78 14.19 -24.48 9.79
C THR A 78 14.30 -25.09 11.19
N LYS A 79 14.57 -24.26 12.21
CA LYS A 79 14.83 -24.69 13.59
C LYS A 79 13.89 -24.05 14.60
N TRP A 80 13.43 -22.84 14.32
CA TRP A 80 12.68 -22.03 15.28
C TRP A 80 11.28 -21.72 14.79
N ARG A 81 10.32 -21.81 15.71
CA ARG A 81 8.92 -21.39 15.55
C ARG A 81 8.47 -20.70 16.82
N PHE A 82 7.56 -19.74 16.68
CA PHE A 82 7.14 -18.90 17.80
C PHE A 82 5.61 -18.78 17.86
N HIS A 83 5.01 -19.07 19.00
CA HIS A 83 3.57 -18.94 19.21
C HIS A 83 3.10 -17.49 19.30
N ARG A 84 3.97 -16.57 19.72
CA ARG A 84 3.67 -15.13 19.87
C ARG A 84 4.84 -14.33 19.32
N MET A 85 4.55 -13.36 18.45
CA MET A 85 5.56 -12.48 17.88
C MET A 85 5.06 -11.04 17.88
N LEU A 86 5.88 -10.13 18.41
CA LEU A 86 5.58 -8.70 18.48
C LEU A 86 6.71 -7.94 17.78
N SER A 87 6.38 -7.02 16.89
CA SER A 87 7.39 -6.21 16.21
C SER A 87 6.91 -4.79 15.92
N ASN A 88 7.85 -3.85 15.95
CA ASN A 88 7.70 -2.48 15.49
C ASN A 88 8.89 -2.21 14.57
N PRO A 89 8.87 -2.76 13.35
CA PRO A 89 9.98 -2.62 12.42
C PRO A 89 10.18 -1.15 12.04
N PRO A 90 11.41 -0.76 11.68
CA PRO A 90 11.66 0.58 11.15
C PRO A 90 10.84 0.84 9.89
N PHE A 91 10.24 2.03 9.78
CA PHE A 91 9.40 2.40 8.64
C PHE A 91 10.24 2.87 7.45
N GLY A 92 9.89 2.41 6.24
CA GLY A 92 10.52 2.87 5.00
C GLY A 92 12.00 2.50 4.86
N VAL A 93 12.43 1.37 5.43
CA VAL A 93 13.83 0.94 5.30
C VAL A 93 14.12 0.57 3.85
N THR A 94 15.10 1.25 3.28
CA THR A 94 15.71 0.86 2.02
C THR A 94 16.58 -0.37 2.24
N TRP A 95 16.31 -1.43 1.49
CA TRP A 95 17.01 -2.71 1.59
C TRP A 95 17.87 -3.02 0.36
N GLY A 96 17.69 -2.29 -0.76
CA GLY A 96 18.59 -2.33 -1.92
C GLY A 96 19.58 -1.17 -1.98
N GLY A 97 20.21 -1.00 -3.13
CA GLY A 97 21.27 0.00 -3.35
C GLY A 97 22.66 -0.50 -2.96
N LYS A 98 23.66 0.38 -3.13
CA LYS A 98 25.10 0.04 -3.00
C LYS A 98 25.47 -0.53 -1.63
N ASP A 99 24.87 0.01 -0.57
CA ASP A 99 25.09 -0.40 0.82
C ASP A 99 23.91 -1.20 1.39
N GLY A 100 22.96 -1.60 0.54
CA GLY A 100 21.84 -2.44 0.92
C GLY A 100 22.22 -3.91 1.08
N TYR A 101 21.25 -4.70 1.53
CA TYR A 101 21.38 -6.14 1.76
C TYR A 101 20.52 -6.96 0.79
N GLU A 102 20.07 -6.35 -0.32
CA GLU A 102 19.20 -6.97 -1.33
C GLU A 102 19.74 -8.29 -1.86
N LYS A 103 21.03 -8.36 -2.20
CA LYS A 103 21.65 -9.60 -2.71
C LYS A 103 21.47 -10.75 -1.72
N GLU A 104 21.66 -10.48 -0.43
CA GLU A 104 21.56 -11.47 0.63
C GLU A 104 20.10 -11.82 0.95
N ALA A 105 19.21 -10.82 0.98
CA ALA A 105 17.78 -11.04 1.15
C ALA A 105 17.19 -11.88 0.00
N ARG A 106 17.63 -11.66 -1.24
CA ARG A 106 17.19 -12.44 -2.42
C ARG A 106 17.56 -13.93 -2.35
N LYS A 107 18.52 -14.33 -1.51
CA LYS A 107 18.78 -15.76 -1.25
C LYS A 107 17.57 -16.45 -0.60
N LEU A 108 16.72 -15.70 0.10
CA LEU A 108 15.51 -16.17 0.75
C LEU A 108 14.25 -16.05 -0.13
N ALA A 109 14.40 -15.67 -1.41
CA ALA A 109 13.30 -15.52 -2.36
C ALA A 109 12.43 -16.77 -2.52
N LYS A 110 13.04 -17.96 -2.41
CA LYS A 110 12.34 -19.25 -2.57
C LYS A 110 11.82 -19.83 -1.25
N THR A 111 12.10 -19.18 -0.12
CA THR A 111 11.67 -19.62 1.21
C THR A 111 10.70 -18.60 1.80
N ARG A 112 11.13 -17.78 2.77
CA ARG A 112 10.26 -16.82 3.46
C ARG A 112 9.74 -15.70 2.56
N TYR A 113 10.40 -15.37 1.46
CA TYR A 113 9.97 -14.30 0.54
C TYR A 113 9.30 -14.83 -0.74
N GLN A 114 8.75 -16.05 -0.70
CA GLN A 114 8.12 -16.71 -1.84
C GLN A 114 6.88 -15.98 -2.38
N ALA A 115 6.22 -15.15 -1.57
CA ALA A 115 5.07 -14.35 -2.01
C ALA A 115 5.49 -13.13 -2.85
N GLY A 116 6.79 -12.90 -3.01
CA GLY A 116 7.35 -11.73 -3.67
C GLY A 116 8.16 -10.88 -2.70
N MET A 117 8.80 -9.85 -3.25
CA MET A 117 9.57 -8.88 -2.50
C MET A 117 9.08 -7.47 -2.87
N PRO A 118 8.95 -6.57 -1.88
CA PRO A 118 8.52 -5.19 -2.13
C PRO A 118 9.59 -4.42 -2.92
N ARG A 119 9.30 -3.18 -3.30
CA ARG A 119 10.31 -2.29 -3.87
C ARG A 119 11.48 -2.11 -2.91
N VAL A 120 12.67 -1.89 -3.48
CA VAL A 120 13.94 -1.84 -2.72
C VAL A 120 14.04 -0.71 -1.71
N ASN A 121 13.20 0.33 -1.83
CA ASN A 121 13.14 1.47 -0.93
C ASN A 121 12.18 1.26 0.26
N ASP A 122 11.46 0.14 0.33
CA ASP A 122 10.57 -0.17 1.45
C ASP A 122 10.61 -1.67 1.82
N GLY A 123 11.28 -1.98 2.92
CA GLY A 123 11.42 -3.34 3.46
C GLY A 123 10.34 -3.77 4.45
N ALA A 124 9.28 -2.98 4.69
CA ALA A 124 8.31 -3.26 5.75
C ALA A 124 7.67 -4.67 5.64
N LEU A 125 7.27 -5.07 4.43
CA LEU A 125 6.68 -6.38 4.19
C LEU A 125 7.70 -7.55 4.27
N LEU A 126 9.01 -7.30 4.20
CA LEU A 126 10.03 -8.35 4.43
C LEU A 126 10.06 -8.76 5.91
N PHE A 127 9.87 -7.80 6.83
CA PHE A 127 9.74 -8.11 8.26
C PHE A 127 8.50 -8.97 8.52
N LEU A 128 7.35 -8.63 7.93
CA LEU A 128 6.14 -9.42 8.08
C LEU A 128 6.31 -10.84 7.55
N GLN A 129 6.83 -11.00 6.33
CA GLN A 129 7.11 -12.32 5.76
C GLN A 129 8.08 -13.13 6.62
N THR A 130 9.09 -12.50 7.22
CA THR A 130 10.00 -13.15 8.18
C THR A 130 9.27 -13.67 9.42
N MET A 131 8.29 -12.92 9.95
CA MET A 131 7.47 -13.37 11.08
C MET A 131 6.54 -14.52 10.65
N LEU A 132 5.89 -14.40 9.49
CA LEU A 132 4.98 -15.42 8.94
C LEU A 132 5.68 -16.77 8.71
N ALA A 133 6.90 -16.75 8.18
CA ALA A 133 7.68 -17.97 7.97
C ALA A 133 8.00 -18.73 9.28
N LYS A 134 8.01 -18.02 10.42
CA LYS A 134 8.32 -18.55 11.75
C LYS A 134 7.07 -18.91 12.56
N MET A 135 5.89 -18.93 11.94
CA MET A 135 4.68 -19.36 12.62
C MET A 135 4.69 -20.85 12.98
N ALA A 136 4.39 -21.15 14.24
CA ALA A 136 4.15 -22.50 14.70
C ALA A 136 2.92 -23.09 13.98
N PRO A 137 2.94 -24.39 13.64
CA PRO A 137 1.80 -25.04 13.01
C PRO A 137 0.53 -24.95 13.88
N PRO A 138 -0.68 -24.80 13.30
CA PRO A 138 -1.94 -24.73 14.05
C PRO A 138 -2.16 -25.92 15.00
N GLU A 139 -1.68 -27.10 14.62
CA GLU A 139 -1.77 -28.36 15.40
C GLU A 139 -1.01 -28.29 16.73
N THR A 140 -0.05 -27.37 16.83
CA THR A 140 0.77 -27.12 18.04
C THR A 140 0.36 -25.83 18.76
N GLY A 141 -0.84 -25.30 18.45
CA GLY A 141 -1.40 -24.09 19.03
C GLY A 141 -1.22 -22.82 18.19
N GLY A 142 -0.62 -22.94 17.00
CA GLY A 142 -0.48 -21.84 16.05
C GLY A 142 0.33 -20.64 16.56
N SER A 143 0.24 -19.56 15.81
CA SER A 143 0.91 -18.30 16.09
C SER A 143 -0.06 -17.13 16.07
N ARG A 144 0.25 -16.14 16.90
CA ARG A 144 -0.35 -14.80 16.84
C ARG A 144 0.75 -13.76 16.70
N ILE A 145 0.57 -12.87 15.75
CA ILE A 145 1.51 -11.80 15.41
C ILE A 145 0.81 -10.47 15.64
N ALA A 146 1.49 -9.54 16.31
CA ALA A 146 1.15 -8.13 16.26
C ALA A 146 2.34 -7.35 15.70
N VAL A 147 2.12 -6.62 14.61
CA VAL A 147 3.16 -5.79 13.98
C VAL A 147 2.64 -4.39 13.73
N ILE A 148 3.47 -3.39 14.01
CA ILE A 148 3.12 -1.98 13.78
C ILE A 148 3.68 -1.53 12.42
N PHE A 149 2.82 -0.91 11.60
CA PHE A 149 3.20 -0.35 10.32
C PHE A 149 2.75 1.11 10.16
N ASN A 150 3.39 1.80 9.22
CA ASN A 150 2.85 3.01 8.61
C ASN A 150 1.80 2.64 7.53
N GLY A 151 1.37 3.63 6.73
CA GLY A 151 0.40 3.39 5.66
C GLY A 151 0.91 2.57 4.46
N SER A 152 2.22 2.38 4.28
CA SER A 152 2.75 1.76 3.07
C SER A 152 2.30 0.30 2.88
N PRO A 153 2.43 -0.60 3.88
CA PRO A 153 2.00 -1.99 3.74
C PRO A 153 0.53 -2.18 3.39
N LEU A 154 -0.33 -1.21 3.68
CA LEU A 154 -1.77 -1.25 3.41
C LEU A 154 -2.10 -1.19 1.92
N SER A 155 -1.42 -0.33 1.15
CA SER A 155 -1.87 0.03 -0.21
C SER A 155 -0.77 0.19 -1.25
N ASN A 156 0.51 0.27 -0.87
CA ASN A 156 1.57 0.43 -1.86
C ASN A 156 1.67 -0.81 -2.76
N GLY A 157 2.00 -0.60 -4.02
CA GLY A 157 2.12 -1.67 -5.02
C GLY A 157 0.86 -1.84 -5.85
N ASP A 158 1.07 -1.93 -7.16
CA ASP A 158 0.02 -2.06 -8.17
C ASP A 158 -0.33 -3.53 -8.43
N CYS A 159 -1.33 -3.81 -9.26
CA CYS A 159 -1.73 -5.17 -9.65
C CYS A 159 -0.51 -6.02 -10.07
N GLY A 160 -0.35 -7.18 -9.43
CA GLY A 160 0.76 -8.10 -9.70
C GLY A 160 2.16 -7.63 -9.26
N SER A 161 2.28 -6.50 -8.53
CA SER A 161 3.53 -6.06 -7.90
C SER A 161 3.81 -6.85 -6.62
N GLY A 162 5.07 -6.83 -6.16
CA GLY A 162 5.49 -7.61 -5.00
C GLY A 162 4.69 -7.32 -3.72
N GLU A 163 4.40 -6.05 -3.42
CA GLU A 163 3.60 -5.68 -2.26
C GLU A 163 2.15 -6.19 -2.34
N SER A 164 1.53 -6.06 -3.52
CA SER A 164 0.19 -6.57 -3.79
C SER A 164 0.15 -8.09 -3.68
N GLU A 165 1.13 -8.80 -4.24
CA GLU A 165 1.22 -10.27 -4.15
C GLU A 165 1.47 -10.76 -2.72
N ILE A 166 2.24 -10.03 -1.91
CA ILE A 166 2.41 -10.35 -0.49
C ILE A 166 1.08 -10.19 0.26
N ARG A 167 0.33 -9.12 0.03
CA ARG A 167 -1.01 -8.95 0.63
C ARG A 167 -1.98 -10.04 0.17
N ARG A 168 -2.00 -10.36 -1.12
CA ARG A 168 -2.76 -11.48 -1.68
C ARG A 168 -2.46 -12.76 -0.93
N TRP A 169 -1.18 -13.10 -0.80
CA TRP A 169 -0.74 -14.31 -0.10
C TRP A 169 -1.22 -14.35 1.35
N ILE A 170 -1.12 -13.23 2.08
CA ILE A 170 -1.60 -13.15 3.47
C ILE A 170 -3.12 -13.36 3.56
N LEU A 171 -3.89 -12.74 2.67
CA LEU A 171 -5.35 -12.81 2.66
C LEU A 171 -5.86 -14.18 2.19
N GLU A 172 -5.28 -14.73 1.12
CA GLU A 172 -5.64 -16.04 0.58
C GLU A 172 -5.29 -17.19 1.55
N ASN A 173 -4.23 -17.05 2.36
CA ASN A 173 -3.95 -17.98 3.47
C ASN A 173 -4.78 -17.69 4.74
N ASP A 174 -5.65 -16.68 4.70
CA ASP A 174 -6.54 -16.27 5.79
C ASP A 174 -5.79 -15.93 7.10
N TRP A 175 -4.60 -15.33 7.01
CA TRP A 175 -3.79 -15.02 8.19
C TRP A 175 -4.07 -13.66 8.81
N LEU A 176 -4.47 -12.67 8.02
CA LEU A 176 -4.78 -11.33 8.54
C LEU A 176 -6.10 -11.39 9.33
N ASP A 177 -6.06 -11.11 10.62
CA ASP A 177 -7.23 -11.22 11.50
C ASP A 177 -7.89 -9.86 11.72
N ALA A 178 -7.08 -8.85 12.08
CA ALA A 178 -7.58 -7.50 12.25
C ALA A 178 -6.51 -6.43 11.98
N ILE A 179 -6.96 -5.22 11.66
CA ILE A 179 -6.12 -4.02 11.59
C ILE A 179 -6.73 -2.95 12.49
N VAL A 180 -5.92 -2.45 13.43
CA VAL A 180 -6.29 -1.35 14.32
C VAL A 180 -5.63 -0.06 13.83
N MET A 181 -6.44 0.93 13.45
CA MET A 181 -5.99 2.26 13.07
C MET A 181 -5.70 3.06 14.33
N LEU A 182 -4.43 3.32 14.62
CA LEU A 182 -4.04 4.05 15.83
C LEU A 182 -4.14 5.57 15.63
N PRO A 183 -4.25 6.36 16.72
CA PRO A 183 -4.10 7.81 16.67
C PRO A 183 -2.82 8.26 15.95
N ASP A 184 -2.87 9.44 15.36
CA ASP A 184 -1.68 10.14 14.89
C ASP A 184 -0.81 10.61 16.07
N GLN A 185 0.41 11.06 15.80
CA GLN A 185 1.27 11.69 16.81
C GLN A 185 1.52 10.83 18.08
N LEU A 186 1.52 9.51 17.94
CA LEU A 186 1.87 8.58 19.03
C LEU A 186 3.38 8.37 19.20
N PHE A 187 4.17 8.59 18.15
CA PHE A 187 5.59 8.30 18.10
C PHE A 187 6.43 9.56 18.19
N TYR A 188 7.61 9.46 18.82
CA TYR A 188 8.53 10.60 19.02
C TYR A 188 9.03 11.21 17.71
N ASN A 189 9.27 10.37 16.70
CA ASN A 189 9.96 10.76 15.48
C ASN A 189 9.01 11.07 14.31
N THR A 190 7.71 10.75 14.42
CA THR A 190 6.76 10.95 13.32
C THR A 190 5.34 11.23 13.83
N GLY A 191 4.65 12.13 13.15
CA GLY A 191 3.25 12.48 13.43
C GLY A 191 2.24 11.68 12.62
N ILE A 192 2.67 10.70 11.82
CA ILE A 192 1.78 9.94 10.93
C ILE A 192 0.84 8.99 11.70
N PHE A 193 -0.26 8.60 11.05
CA PHE A 193 -1.05 7.46 11.48
C PHE A 193 -0.25 6.16 11.35
N THR A 194 -0.45 5.27 12.31
CA THR A 194 0.14 3.93 12.34
C THR A 194 -0.94 2.88 12.58
N TYR A 195 -0.62 1.64 12.24
CA TYR A 195 -1.58 0.56 12.20
C TYR A 195 -1.00 -0.66 12.90
N VAL A 196 -1.77 -1.28 13.80
CA VAL A 196 -1.43 -2.59 14.33
C VAL A 196 -2.09 -3.63 13.45
N TRP A 197 -1.29 -4.45 12.79
CA TRP A 197 -1.77 -5.63 12.09
C TRP A 197 -1.72 -6.81 13.05
N LEU A 198 -2.88 -7.43 13.26
CA LEU A 198 -3.03 -8.67 14.01
C LEU A 198 -3.17 -9.81 13.01
N LEU A 199 -2.26 -10.78 13.08
CA LEU A 199 -2.29 -11.96 12.22
C LEU A 199 -2.27 -13.22 13.06
N ARG A 200 -2.90 -14.29 12.54
CA ARG A 200 -2.91 -15.60 13.17
C ARG A 200 -3.16 -16.70 12.16
N ASN A 201 -2.61 -17.88 12.39
CA ASN A 201 -2.87 -19.07 11.57
C ASN A 201 -3.80 -20.09 12.26
N ASP A 202 -4.27 -19.78 13.47
CA ASP A 202 -5.26 -20.54 14.25
C ASP A 202 -6.62 -19.81 14.31
N LYS A 203 -7.10 -19.27 13.17
CA LYS A 203 -8.33 -18.47 13.15
C LYS A 203 -9.54 -19.25 13.71
N PRO A 204 -10.30 -18.67 14.66
CA PRO A 204 -11.56 -19.25 15.12
C PRO A 204 -12.57 -19.31 13.98
N ALA A 205 -13.55 -20.21 14.08
CA ALA A 205 -14.62 -20.32 13.09
C ALA A 205 -15.38 -18.99 12.88
N SER A 206 -15.52 -18.17 13.94
CA SER A 206 -16.11 -16.84 13.85
C SER A 206 -15.25 -15.81 13.12
N HIS A 207 -14.00 -16.08 12.78
CA HIS A 207 -13.12 -15.13 12.06
C HIS A 207 -12.86 -15.59 10.61
N TYR A 208 -13.14 -16.85 10.30
CA TYR A 208 -12.75 -17.50 9.05
C TYR A 208 -13.18 -16.71 7.80
N GLY A 209 -12.24 -16.52 6.87
CA GLY A 209 -12.44 -15.80 5.60
C GLY A 209 -12.71 -14.29 5.76
N ARG A 210 -12.54 -13.73 6.96
CA ARG A 210 -12.88 -12.34 7.28
C ARG A 210 -11.74 -11.59 7.95
N VAL A 211 -11.77 -10.28 7.81
CA VAL A 211 -10.84 -9.34 8.44
C VAL A 211 -11.62 -8.25 9.14
N MET A 212 -11.25 -7.92 10.37
CA MET A 212 -11.81 -6.81 11.12
C MET A 212 -10.94 -5.56 11.01
N LEU A 213 -11.56 -4.40 10.75
CA LEU A 213 -10.93 -3.10 10.86
C LEU A 213 -11.50 -2.38 12.08
N ILE A 214 -10.63 -1.80 12.91
CA ILE A 214 -11.00 -1.02 14.09
C ILE A 214 -10.44 0.40 13.95
N ASP A 215 -11.31 1.41 13.91
CA ASP A 215 -10.91 2.81 13.89
C ASP A 215 -10.70 3.35 15.31
N ALA A 216 -9.46 3.24 15.81
CA ALA A 216 -9.07 3.75 17.11
C ALA A 216 -8.41 5.14 17.04
N ARG A 217 -8.49 5.86 15.91
CA ARG A 217 -7.76 7.13 15.72
C ARG A 217 -8.12 8.21 16.74
N GLN A 218 -9.33 8.16 17.29
CA GLN A 218 -9.80 9.09 18.33
C GLN A 218 -9.55 8.59 19.75
N GLN A 219 -8.90 7.43 19.93
CA GLN A 219 -8.66 6.82 21.24
C GLN A 219 -7.34 7.30 21.83
N PHE A 220 -7.30 8.58 22.23
CA PHE A 220 -6.13 9.18 22.85
C PHE A 220 -6.47 10.29 23.83
N GLU A 221 -5.52 10.56 24.72
CA GLU A 221 -5.41 11.83 25.43
C GLU A 221 -4.24 12.63 24.86
N LYS A 222 -4.32 13.96 24.96
CA LYS A 222 -3.18 14.82 24.65
C LYS A 222 -2.09 14.61 25.70
N GLU A 223 -0.84 14.54 25.25
CA GLU A 223 0.31 14.56 26.13
C GLU A 223 0.38 15.90 26.87
N PRO A 224 0.60 15.90 28.19
CA PRO A 224 0.77 17.15 28.96
C PRO A 224 1.92 18.01 28.44
N LYS A 225 2.93 17.36 27.84
CA LYS A 225 4.07 18.01 27.18
C LYS A 225 4.38 17.28 25.88
N SER A 226 4.60 18.01 24.79
CA SER A 226 5.01 17.40 23.53
C SER A 226 6.45 16.85 23.61
N PHE A 227 6.64 15.62 23.11
CA PHE A 227 7.94 14.97 23.02
C PHE A 227 8.30 14.74 21.55
N GLY A 228 8.91 15.75 20.92
CA GLY A 228 9.11 15.75 19.47
C GLY A 228 7.77 15.77 18.74
N ASN A 229 7.52 14.77 17.88
CA ASN A 229 6.24 14.59 17.20
C ASN A 229 5.18 13.88 18.07
N LYS A 230 5.56 13.34 19.23
CA LYS A 230 4.61 12.69 20.13
C LYS A 230 3.77 13.73 20.87
N ARG A 231 2.48 13.74 20.58
CA ARG A 231 1.49 14.63 21.20
C ARG A 231 0.27 13.89 21.74
N HIS A 232 0.12 12.62 21.39
CA HIS A 232 -1.00 11.78 21.84
C HIS A 232 -0.48 10.59 22.66
N ARG A 233 -1.28 10.16 23.64
CA ARG A 233 -1.03 8.98 24.49
C ARG A 233 -2.26 8.08 24.58
N ILE A 234 -2.00 6.78 24.63
CA ILE A 234 -3.03 5.75 24.83
C ILE A 234 -2.95 5.29 26.29
N THR A 235 -3.98 5.63 27.08
CA THR A 235 -4.15 5.21 28.48
C THR A 235 -4.77 3.82 28.53
N ASP A 236 -4.86 3.23 29.73
CA ASP A 236 -5.42 1.89 29.90
C ASP A 236 -6.89 1.81 29.48
N ALA A 237 -7.66 2.90 29.66
CA ALA A 237 -9.04 3.01 29.17
C ALA A 237 -9.12 2.86 27.65
N HIS A 238 -8.24 3.53 26.91
CA HIS A 238 -8.18 3.41 25.45
C HIS A 238 -7.73 2.02 25.00
N ARG A 239 -6.81 1.36 25.72
CA ARG A 239 -6.39 -0.02 25.42
C ARG A 239 -7.55 -0.99 25.64
N ALA A 240 -8.24 -0.88 26.78
CA ALA A 240 -9.41 -1.69 27.08
C ALA A 240 -10.52 -1.50 26.03
N TRP A 241 -10.75 -0.27 25.58
CA TRP A 241 -11.70 0.04 24.51
C TRP A 241 -11.38 -0.71 23.21
N ILE A 242 -10.09 -0.77 22.82
CA ILE A 242 -9.63 -1.52 21.63
C ILE A 242 -9.78 -3.03 21.84
N GLU A 243 -9.37 -3.53 23.01
CA GLU A 243 -9.43 -4.96 23.34
C GLU A 243 -10.86 -5.50 23.38
N GLU A 244 -11.80 -4.72 23.94
CA GLU A 244 -13.23 -5.02 23.95
C GLU A 244 -13.76 -5.15 22.53
N ARG A 245 -13.49 -4.18 21.65
CA ARG A 245 -13.95 -4.19 20.25
C ARG A 245 -13.35 -5.31 19.43
N TYR A 246 -12.08 -5.62 19.64
CA TYR A 246 -11.46 -6.77 18.98
C TYR A 246 -12.08 -8.09 19.45
N ARG A 247 -12.48 -8.20 20.72
CA ARG A 247 -13.08 -9.41 21.29
C ARG A 247 -14.54 -9.58 20.84
N ASP A 248 -15.33 -8.53 21.01
CA ASP A 248 -16.78 -8.58 20.88
C ASP A 248 -17.24 -8.31 19.44
N GLY A 249 -16.40 -7.64 18.64
CA GLY A 249 -16.69 -7.28 17.25
C GLY A 249 -16.92 -8.45 16.30
N TRP A 250 -16.56 -9.68 16.71
CA TRP A 250 -16.80 -10.90 15.93
C TRP A 250 -18.20 -11.49 16.16
N ALA A 251 -18.94 -11.00 17.14
CA ALA A 251 -20.29 -11.46 17.42
C ALA A 251 -21.23 -11.14 16.24
N LYS A 252 -22.14 -12.05 15.95
CA LYS A 252 -23.13 -11.86 14.88
C LYS A 252 -24.05 -10.68 15.23
N GLY A 253 -24.11 -9.69 14.34
CA GLY A 253 -24.94 -8.49 14.55
C GLY A 253 -24.31 -7.45 15.46
N TYR A 254 -23.02 -7.57 15.81
CA TYR A 254 -22.31 -6.50 16.51
C TYR A 254 -22.34 -5.21 15.66
N ALA A 255 -22.84 -4.14 16.24
CA ALA A 255 -22.99 -2.85 15.58
C ALA A 255 -22.19 -1.81 16.36
N ASP A 256 -21.08 -1.38 15.77
CA ASP A 256 -20.24 -0.29 16.26
C ASP A 256 -19.70 0.45 15.04
N GLU A 257 -19.87 1.76 15.04
CA GLU A 257 -19.46 2.63 13.95
C GLU A 257 -17.93 2.62 13.71
N GLN A 258 -17.14 2.23 14.71
CA GLN A 258 -15.69 2.12 14.66
C GLN A 258 -15.20 0.70 14.34
N VAL A 259 -16.09 -0.28 14.18
CA VAL A 259 -15.72 -1.67 13.85
C VAL A 259 -16.40 -2.10 12.56
N LYS A 260 -15.61 -2.57 11.59
CA LYS A 260 -16.12 -3.11 10.34
C LYS A 260 -15.47 -4.45 10.04
N VAL A 261 -16.26 -5.43 9.62
CA VAL A 261 -15.76 -6.76 9.26
C VAL A 261 -16.06 -7.01 7.79
N PHE A 262 -15.03 -7.38 7.04
CA PHE A 262 -15.10 -7.62 5.60
C PHE A 262 -14.74 -9.06 5.27
N PRO A 263 -15.37 -9.69 4.28
CA PRO A 263 -14.78 -10.80 3.55
C PRO A 263 -13.37 -10.43 3.06
N ARG A 264 -12.46 -11.40 3.03
CA ARG A 264 -11.08 -11.16 2.56
C ARG A 264 -11.02 -10.76 1.07
N GLU A 265 -12.02 -11.15 0.29
CA GLU A 265 -12.14 -10.84 -1.14
C GLU A 265 -12.43 -9.36 -1.40
N ASP A 266 -13.01 -8.63 -0.43
CA ASP A 266 -13.32 -7.19 -0.54
C ASP A 266 -12.07 -6.30 -0.64
N PHE A 267 -10.89 -6.86 -0.34
CA PHE A 267 -9.59 -6.18 -0.47
C PHE A 267 -8.93 -6.40 -1.83
N ALA A 268 -9.54 -7.20 -2.71
CA ALA A 268 -9.08 -7.40 -4.06
C ALA A 268 -9.78 -6.44 -5.03
N TYR A 269 -9.06 -6.02 -6.08
CA TYR A 269 -9.59 -5.17 -7.13
C TYR A 269 -9.02 -5.51 -8.50
N HIS A 270 -9.76 -5.18 -9.54
CA HIS A 270 -9.34 -5.15 -10.92
C HIS A 270 -8.84 -3.74 -11.23
N LYS A 271 -7.69 -3.65 -11.90
CA LYS A 271 -7.23 -2.39 -12.48
C LYS A 271 -7.52 -2.39 -13.97
N VAL A 272 -8.37 -1.47 -14.41
CA VAL A 272 -8.87 -1.39 -15.78
C VAL A 272 -8.47 -0.05 -16.36
N SER A 273 -7.61 -0.08 -17.37
CA SER A 273 -7.26 1.13 -18.09
C SER A 273 -8.37 1.49 -19.07
N VAL A 274 -8.83 2.74 -19.02
CA VAL A 274 -9.93 3.28 -19.82
C VAL A 274 -9.43 4.41 -20.70
N VAL A 275 -9.94 4.49 -21.92
CA VAL A 275 -9.52 5.49 -22.91
C VAL A 275 -10.72 6.31 -23.38
N PHE A 276 -10.57 7.63 -23.36
CA PHE A 276 -11.60 8.61 -23.74
C PHE A 276 -11.12 9.54 -24.84
N TRP A 277 -12.06 10.01 -25.66
CA TRP A 277 -11.79 11.15 -26.54
C TRP A 277 -11.83 12.44 -25.71
N GLN A 278 -10.84 13.30 -25.91
CA GLN A 278 -10.84 14.63 -25.30
C GLN A 278 -11.60 15.60 -26.21
N THR A 279 -12.36 16.50 -25.57
CA THR A 279 -12.98 17.64 -26.22
C THR A 279 -12.26 18.93 -25.85
N ASP A 280 -12.38 19.94 -26.72
CA ASP A 280 -11.97 21.30 -26.42
C ASP A 280 -13.03 22.04 -25.58
N GLU A 281 -12.80 23.34 -25.34
CA GLU A 281 -13.68 24.21 -24.56
C GLU A 281 -15.08 24.43 -25.17
N HIS A 282 -15.30 24.01 -26.42
CA HIS A 282 -16.56 24.10 -27.15
C HIS A 282 -17.20 22.71 -27.39
N ASP A 283 -16.77 21.70 -26.63
CA ASP A 283 -17.22 20.30 -26.75
C ASP A 283 -16.94 19.68 -28.13
N GLN A 284 -16.00 20.22 -28.90
CA GLN A 284 -15.58 19.65 -30.18
C GLN A 284 -14.40 18.69 -30.00
N PRO A 285 -14.20 17.71 -30.90
CA PRO A 285 -13.04 16.83 -30.85
C PRO A 285 -11.72 17.62 -30.78
N ALA A 286 -10.96 17.46 -29.70
CA ALA A 286 -9.66 18.09 -29.58
C ALA A 286 -8.69 17.47 -30.58
N ILE A 287 -8.09 18.28 -31.44
CA ILE A 287 -7.06 17.86 -32.41
C ILE A 287 -5.72 18.42 -31.95
N VAL A 288 -4.69 17.59 -31.84
CA VAL A 288 -3.35 18.01 -31.42
C VAL A 288 -2.34 17.68 -32.50
N THR A 289 -1.22 18.40 -32.51
CA THR A 289 -0.02 18.04 -33.26
C THR A 289 1.13 17.87 -32.28
N GLU A 290 1.76 16.70 -32.28
CA GLU A 290 2.85 16.38 -31.34
C GLU A 290 3.93 15.51 -32.00
N PRO A 291 5.10 15.31 -31.37
CA PRO A 291 6.10 14.38 -31.87
C PRO A 291 5.58 12.93 -31.86
N TYR A 292 5.91 12.17 -32.89
CA TYR A 292 5.62 10.74 -32.95
C TYR A 292 6.78 9.95 -32.34
N GLU A 293 6.60 9.48 -31.10
CA GLU A 293 7.68 8.87 -30.31
C GLU A 293 7.92 7.38 -30.63
N LYS A 294 6.95 6.72 -31.27
CA LYS A 294 7.05 5.29 -31.62
C LYS A 294 7.92 5.11 -32.87
N ALA A 295 8.43 3.90 -33.10
CA ALA A 295 9.11 3.58 -34.36
C ALA A 295 8.18 3.88 -35.55
N PHE A 296 8.61 4.77 -36.45
CA PHE A 296 7.79 5.21 -37.57
C PHE A 296 7.80 4.18 -38.69
N THR A 297 6.87 3.22 -38.61
CA THR A 297 6.76 2.08 -39.53
C THR A 297 5.33 1.95 -40.05
N ALA A 298 5.17 1.34 -41.23
CA ALA A 298 3.85 1.07 -41.81
C ALA A 298 2.91 0.29 -40.85
N ALA A 299 3.45 -0.64 -40.07
CA ALA A 299 2.68 -1.42 -39.10
C ALA A 299 2.18 -0.55 -37.93
N ASN A 300 3.01 0.37 -37.43
CA ASN A 300 2.59 1.25 -36.34
C ASN A 300 1.61 2.31 -36.85
N VAL A 301 1.83 2.92 -38.02
CA VAL A 301 0.87 3.88 -38.61
C VAL A 301 -0.48 3.21 -38.87
N LYS A 302 -0.50 1.94 -39.29
CA LYS A 302 -1.75 1.17 -39.38
C LYS A 302 -2.43 1.01 -38.02
N LYS A 303 -1.68 0.63 -36.97
CA LYS A 303 -2.25 0.51 -35.61
C LYS A 303 -2.84 1.83 -35.10
N GLU A 304 -2.19 2.96 -35.41
CA GLU A 304 -2.73 4.27 -35.05
C GLU A 304 -4.03 4.57 -35.83
N GLN A 305 -4.06 4.29 -37.14
CA GLN A 305 -5.28 4.46 -37.95
C GLN A 305 -6.43 3.61 -37.40
N ASP A 306 -6.16 2.33 -37.13
CA ASP A 306 -7.12 1.37 -36.59
C ASP A 306 -7.65 1.80 -35.21
N PHE A 307 -6.85 2.51 -34.40
CA PHE A 307 -7.27 2.99 -33.07
C PHE A 307 -7.99 4.34 -33.11
N HIS A 308 -7.51 5.28 -33.93
CA HIS A 308 -8.06 6.63 -33.94
C HIS A 308 -9.37 6.76 -34.70
N GLU A 309 -9.62 5.87 -35.67
CA GLU A 309 -10.81 5.89 -36.53
C GLU A 309 -11.09 7.29 -37.11
N SER A 310 -10.04 8.09 -37.30
CA SER A 310 -10.08 9.47 -37.78
C SER A 310 -8.90 9.74 -38.70
N ASP A 311 -8.96 10.85 -39.44
CA ASP A 311 -7.85 11.28 -40.27
C ASP A 311 -6.59 11.52 -39.42
N LEU A 312 -5.48 10.93 -39.86
CA LEU A 312 -4.16 11.12 -39.28
C LEU A 312 -3.28 11.85 -40.27
N SER A 313 -2.74 13.00 -39.89
CA SER A 313 -1.79 13.74 -40.74
C SER A 313 -0.39 13.63 -40.17
N PHE A 314 0.59 13.36 -41.02
CA PHE A 314 1.99 13.23 -40.63
C PHE A 314 2.83 14.27 -41.35
N ARG A 315 3.78 14.86 -40.63
CA ARG A 315 4.84 15.70 -41.16
C ARG A 315 6.18 15.09 -40.76
N VAL A 316 6.89 14.58 -41.75
CA VAL A 316 8.09 13.77 -41.56
C VAL A 316 9.28 14.54 -42.09
N ARG A 317 10.27 14.82 -41.25
CA ARG A 317 11.59 15.28 -41.69
C ARG A 317 12.43 14.06 -42.05
N VAL A 318 12.86 13.99 -43.30
CA VAL A 318 13.65 12.89 -43.85
C VAL A 318 14.90 13.41 -44.53
N LYS A 319 15.90 12.54 -44.65
CA LYS A 319 17.05 12.75 -45.51
C LYS A 319 16.84 11.98 -46.81
N THR A 320 16.99 12.64 -47.94
CA THR A 320 16.93 12.05 -49.29
C THR A 320 18.10 12.58 -50.09
N ASP A 321 18.94 11.69 -50.60
CA ASP A 321 20.15 12.02 -51.38
C ASP A 321 21.08 13.00 -50.64
N GLY A 322 21.16 12.85 -49.31
CA GLY A 322 22.00 13.71 -48.47
C GLY A 322 21.38 15.06 -48.08
N GLN A 323 20.20 15.42 -48.59
CA GLN A 323 19.50 16.67 -48.25
C GLN A 323 18.29 16.42 -47.32
N GLU A 324 18.07 17.33 -46.38
CA GLU A 324 16.87 17.31 -45.53
C GLU A 324 15.65 17.83 -46.28
N LYS A 325 14.56 17.07 -46.25
CA LYS A 325 13.26 17.43 -46.82
C LYS A 325 12.14 17.10 -45.85
N THR A 326 11.03 17.81 -45.97
CA THR A 326 9.81 17.52 -45.20
C THR A 326 8.77 16.90 -46.11
N VAL A 327 8.27 15.72 -45.73
CA VAL A 327 7.19 15.01 -46.41
C VAL A 327 5.94 15.08 -45.55
N GLY A 328 4.85 15.62 -46.10
CA GLY A 328 3.55 15.65 -45.45
C GLY A 328 2.60 14.66 -46.12
N PHE A 329 1.88 13.84 -45.34
CA PHE A 329 0.81 13.00 -45.88
C PHE A 329 -0.30 12.78 -44.86
N THR A 330 -1.52 12.56 -45.37
CA THR A 330 -2.69 12.23 -44.55
C THR A 330 -3.17 10.83 -44.88
N VAL A 331 -3.51 10.09 -43.84
CA VAL A 331 -4.13 8.77 -43.89
C VAL A 331 -5.57 8.95 -43.41
N LYS A 332 -6.53 8.79 -44.32
CA LYS A 332 -7.96 8.85 -44.00
C LYS A 332 -8.44 7.54 -43.40
N SER A 333 -9.62 7.52 -42.78
CA SER A 333 -10.21 6.31 -42.19
C SER A 333 -10.34 5.13 -43.16
N GLU A 334 -10.63 5.41 -44.43
CA GLU A 334 -10.85 4.45 -45.52
C GLU A 334 -9.56 4.08 -46.28
N ASP A 335 -8.44 4.74 -46.00
CA ASP A 335 -7.19 4.50 -46.70
C ASP A 335 -6.52 3.19 -46.26
N ASN A 336 -5.72 2.60 -47.14
CA ASN A 336 -4.75 1.59 -46.72
C ASN A 336 -3.51 2.30 -46.15
N ALA A 337 -3.43 2.45 -44.82
CA ALA A 337 -2.33 3.12 -44.13
C ALA A 337 -0.94 2.62 -44.55
N ALA A 338 -0.78 1.29 -44.65
CA ALA A 338 0.51 0.70 -44.99
C ALA A 338 0.97 1.08 -46.41
N ARG A 339 0.02 1.19 -47.36
CA ARG A 339 0.30 1.63 -48.72
C ARG A 339 0.63 3.13 -48.76
N LYS A 340 -0.19 3.97 -48.14
CA LYS A 340 0.04 5.43 -48.04
C LYS A 340 1.38 5.76 -47.41
N PHE A 341 1.73 5.05 -46.34
CA PHE A 341 3.04 5.16 -45.69
C PHE A 341 4.18 4.84 -46.66
N LYS A 342 4.11 3.71 -47.37
CA LYS A 342 5.15 3.29 -48.32
C LYS A 342 5.30 4.28 -49.49
N GLU A 343 4.18 4.79 -50.00
CA GLU A 343 4.16 5.79 -51.07
C GLU A 343 4.81 7.10 -50.58
N ALA A 344 4.43 7.59 -49.40
CA ALA A 344 4.97 8.83 -48.83
C ALA A 344 6.46 8.73 -48.46
N MET A 345 6.89 7.58 -47.95
CA MET A 345 8.28 7.35 -47.54
C MET A 345 9.18 6.82 -48.67
N SER A 346 8.66 6.73 -49.91
CA SER A 346 9.42 6.28 -51.07
C SER A 346 10.58 7.23 -51.37
N GLY A 347 11.82 6.74 -51.35
CA GLY A 347 13.02 7.55 -51.58
C GLY A 347 13.52 8.32 -50.35
N ALA A 348 13.00 8.06 -49.15
CA ALA A 348 13.61 8.53 -47.92
C ALA A 348 14.73 7.58 -47.47
N ASP A 349 15.94 8.10 -47.28
CA ASP A 349 17.10 7.33 -46.80
C ASP A 349 17.05 7.17 -45.28
N GLU A 350 16.67 8.23 -44.58
CA GLU A 350 16.65 8.29 -43.11
C GLU A 350 15.48 9.16 -42.62
N THR A 351 14.81 8.74 -41.55
CA THR A 351 13.79 9.55 -40.86
C THR A 351 14.44 10.26 -39.68
N LEU A 352 14.41 11.60 -39.69
CA LEU A 352 15.05 12.44 -38.68
C LEU A 352 14.09 12.80 -37.54
N ALA A 353 12.85 13.16 -37.88
CA ALA A 353 11.80 13.45 -36.91
C ALA A 353 10.43 13.34 -37.56
N VAL A 354 9.42 13.05 -36.74
CA VAL A 354 8.04 12.91 -37.20
C VAL A 354 7.14 13.69 -36.26
N GLU A 355 6.29 14.53 -36.82
CA GLU A 355 5.14 15.11 -36.15
C GLU A 355 3.88 14.49 -36.74
N TRP A 356 2.86 14.38 -35.92
CA TRP A 356 1.56 13.88 -36.37
C TRP A 356 0.43 14.67 -35.74
N THR A 357 -0.63 14.86 -36.52
CA THR A 357 -1.87 15.52 -36.13
C THR A 357 -2.97 14.48 -36.03
N HIS A 358 -3.60 14.38 -34.87
CA HIS A 358 -4.61 13.37 -34.59
C HIS A 358 -5.62 13.86 -33.55
N ARG A 359 -6.74 13.14 -33.43
CA ARG A 359 -7.70 13.35 -32.35
C ARG A 359 -7.08 12.96 -31.02
N ARG A 360 -7.17 13.85 -30.02
CA ARG A 360 -6.61 13.64 -28.69
C ARG A 360 -7.44 12.64 -27.90
N TYR A 361 -6.77 11.69 -27.27
CA TYR A 361 -7.34 10.84 -26.23
C TYR A 361 -6.67 11.07 -24.89
N VAL A 362 -7.37 10.70 -23.83
CA VAL A 362 -6.84 10.61 -22.47
C VAL A 362 -7.04 9.17 -22.01
N GLN A 363 -6.05 8.65 -21.30
CA GLN A 363 -6.10 7.33 -20.66
C GLN A 363 -6.10 7.53 -19.15
N ASP A 364 -6.97 6.79 -18.46
CA ASP A 364 -7.05 6.75 -17.00
C ASP A 364 -7.13 5.30 -16.53
N ASP A 365 -6.99 5.08 -15.23
CA ASP A 365 -7.07 3.76 -14.60
C ASP A 365 -8.21 3.71 -13.58
N GLU A 366 -9.13 2.76 -13.77
CA GLU A 366 -10.23 2.49 -12.87
C GLU A 366 -9.92 1.30 -11.96
N TYR A 367 -10.26 1.43 -10.69
CA TYR A 367 -10.01 0.45 -9.64
C TYR A 367 -11.33 -0.16 -9.20
N ILE A 368 -11.67 -1.31 -9.79
CA ILE A 368 -12.99 -1.93 -9.69
C ILE A 368 -12.95 -3.05 -8.64
N PRO A 369 -13.81 -3.05 -7.60
CA PRO A 369 -13.81 -4.12 -6.60
C PRO A 369 -13.95 -5.51 -7.21
N HIS A 370 -13.25 -6.49 -6.63
CA HIS A 370 -13.35 -7.87 -7.08
C HIS A 370 -14.78 -8.41 -6.89
N GLY A 371 -15.29 -9.10 -7.92
CA GLY A 371 -16.66 -9.64 -7.95
C GLY A 371 -17.68 -8.73 -8.64
N GLU A 372 -17.31 -7.48 -8.97
CA GLU A 372 -18.15 -6.64 -9.85
C GLU A 372 -17.94 -6.97 -11.34
N ASP A 373 -19.02 -6.86 -12.13
CA ASP A 373 -18.92 -6.93 -13.59
C ASP A 373 -18.33 -5.62 -14.13
N ILE A 374 -17.16 -5.71 -14.75
CA ILE A 374 -16.38 -4.55 -15.22
C ILE A 374 -17.19 -3.70 -16.20
N ALA A 375 -17.88 -4.32 -17.17
CA ALA A 375 -18.62 -3.58 -18.18
C ALA A 375 -19.82 -2.82 -17.56
N ALA A 376 -20.53 -3.45 -16.62
CA ALA A 376 -21.62 -2.84 -15.89
C ALA A 376 -21.13 -1.70 -14.98
N PHE A 377 -19.99 -1.89 -14.28
CA PHE A 377 -19.36 -0.86 -13.46
C PHE A 377 -19.02 0.37 -14.31
N LEU A 378 -18.29 0.17 -15.41
CA LEU A 378 -17.86 1.25 -16.30
C LEU A 378 -19.06 2.01 -16.87
N LYS A 379 -20.13 1.31 -17.27
CA LYS A 379 -21.36 1.94 -17.76
C LYS A 379 -22.10 2.75 -16.68
N ARG A 380 -22.03 2.32 -15.42
CA ARG A 380 -22.70 2.95 -14.28
C ARG A 380 -21.95 4.19 -13.80
N GLU A 381 -20.64 4.08 -13.63
CA GLU A 381 -19.81 5.12 -13.01
C GLU A 381 -19.29 6.14 -14.04
N ILE A 382 -19.16 5.76 -15.32
CA ILE A 382 -18.54 6.60 -16.33
C ILE A 382 -19.57 7.04 -17.36
N ALA A 383 -19.97 8.31 -17.26
CA ALA A 383 -20.92 8.93 -18.19
C ALA A 383 -20.33 9.21 -19.58
N LYS A 384 -19.00 9.33 -19.69
CA LYS A 384 -18.33 9.61 -20.96
C LYS A 384 -18.21 8.34 -21.82
N PRO A 385 -18.38 8.42 -23.15
CA PRO A 385 -18.15 7.28 -24.03
C PRO A 385 -16.72 6.76 -23.92
N ILE A 386 -16.59 5.50 -23.50
CA ILE A 386 -15.31 4.78 -23.43
C ILE A 386 -15.01 4.23 -24.83
N ILE A 387 -13.83 4.54 -25.35
CA ILE A 387 -13.36 4.04 -26.66
C ILE A 387 -12.94 2.59 -26.52
N ARG A 388 -12.09 2.35 -25.52
CA ARG A 388 -11.50 1.06 -25.21
C ARG A 388 -11.26 1.02 -23.73
N TRP A 389 -11.42 -0.16 -23.16
CA TRP A 389 -10.90 -0.47 -21.85
C TRP A 389 -10.14 -1.79 -21.91
N GLU A 390 -9.09 -1.91 -21.11
CA GLU A 390 -8.34 -3.15 -20.96
C GLU A 390 -7.96 -3.37 -19.50
N GLU A 391 -8.22 -4.57 -19.05
CA GLU A 391 -7.82 -5.03 -17.73
C GLU A 391 -6.31 -5.33 -17.66
N THR A 392 -5.70 -5.02 -16.52
CA THR A 392 -4.28 -5.26 -16.30
C THR A 392 -3.94 -6.75 -16.35
N LYS A 393 -2.95 -7.08 -17.19
CA LYS A 393 -2.47 -8.45 -17.39
C LYS A 393 -0.98 -8.58 -17.09
N LYS A 394 -0.59 -9.74 -16.57
CA LYS A 394 0.80 -10.18 -16.41
C LYS A 394 0.94 -11.55 -17.05
N ASP A 395 1.92 -11.70 -17.95
CA ASP A 395 2.15 -12.94 -18.72
C ASP A 395 0.89 -13.44 -19.45
N GLY A 396 0.10 -12.50 -19.99
CA GLY A 396 -1.14 -12.77 -20.72
C GLY A 396 -2.35 -13.13 -19.86
N LYS A 397 -2.21 -13.14 -18.52
CA LYS A 397 -3.31 -13.43 -17.59
C LYS A 397 -3.71 -12.18 -16.82
N THR A 398 -5.01 -12.00 -16.61
CA THR A 398 -5.54 -10.98 -15.69
C THR A 398 -4.92 -11.15 -14.32
N VAL A 399 -4.52 -10.03 -13.72
CA VAL A 399 -4.00 -9.98 -12.36
C VAL A 399 -4.82 -9.02 -11.51
N LEU A 400 -5.11 -9.45 -10.28
CA LEU A 400 -5.76 -8.61 -9.29
C LEU A 400 -4.73 -7.78 -8.54
N GLY A 401 -5.18 -6.61 -8.11
CA GLY A 401 -4.53 -5.83 -7.08
C GLY A 401 -5.14 -6.16 -5.73
N TYR A 402 -4.34 -6.04 -4.68
CA TYR A 402 -4.80 -6.19 -3.31
C TYR A 402 -4.40 -4.94 -2.55
N GLU A 403 -5.36 -4.33 -1.86
CA GLU A 403 -5.11 -3.18 -1.00
C GLU A 403 -6.11 -3.17 0.15
N ILE A 404 -5.70 -2.56 1.25
CA ILE A 404 -6.54 -2.34 2.41
C ILE A 404 -6.60 -0.82 2.57
N LEU A 405 -7.76 -0.22 2.33
CA LEU A 405 -7.95 1.22 2.46
C LEU A 405 -8.87 1.55 3.64
N PRO A 406 -8.41 1.46 4.91
CA PRO A 406 -9.26 1.72 6.07
C PRO A 406 -9.99 3.07 5.99
N ASN A 407 -9.32 4.11 5.47
CA ASN A 407 -9.92 5.43 5.29
C ASN A 407 -11.16 5.40 4.38
N LYS A 408 -11.16 4.61 3.29
CA LYS A 408 -12.32 4.46 2.39
C LYS A 408 -13.53 3.93 3.15
N TYR A 409 -13.31 2.99 4.08
CA TYR A 409 -14.38 2.34 4.81
C TYR A 409 -14.95 3.21 5.94
N PHE A 410 -14.13 4.01 6.63
CA PHE A 410 -14.60 4.85 7.74
C PHE A 410 -14.93 6.29 7.34
N TYR A 411 -14.69 6.67 6.09
CA TYR A 411 -15.05 7.99 5.59
C TYR A 411 -16.57 8.21 5.66
N ARG A 412 -16.96 9.35 6.22
CA ARG A 412 -18.33 9.87 6.14
C ARG A 412 -18.29 11.14 5.32
N TYR A 413 -18.97 11.13 4.19
CA TYR A 413 -19.14 12.33 3.39
C TYR A 413 -19.85 13.40 4.22
N GLN A 414 -19.21 14.54 4.38
CA GLN A 414 -19.84 15.74 4.90
C GLN A 414 -20.09 16.65 3.71
N PRO A 415 -21.36 16.90 3.33
CA PRO A 415 -21.64 17.81 2.25
C PRO A 415 -21.08 19.20 2.60
N PRO A 416 -20.51 19.93 1.62
CA PRO A 416 -20.12 21.30 1.86
C PRO A 416 -21.34 22.11 2.28
N THR A 417 -21.13 23.08 3.18
CA THR A 417 -22.17 24.03 3.57
C THR A 417 -22.76 24.68 2.31
N PRO A 418 -24.09 24.69 2.12
CA PRO A 418 -24.72 25.28 0.96
C PRO A 418 -24.26 26.74 0.74
N ALA A 419 -24.06 27.14 -0.52
CA ALA A 419 -23.57 28.47 -0.86
C ALA A 419 -24.44 29.60 -0.28
N LYS A 420 -25.76 29.38 -0.19
CA LYS A 420 -26.71 30.31 0.42
C LYS A 420 -26.40 30.58 1.90
N ASP A 421 -26.06 29.54 2.64
CA ASP A 421 -25.79 29.64 4.07
C ASP A 421 -24.42 30.27 4.32
N LEU A 422 -23.43 29.96 3.48
CA LEU A 422 -22.12 30.63 3.49
C LEU A 422 -22.25 32.13 3.18
N LEU A 423 -23.10 32.52 2.22
CA LEU A 423 -23.37 33.91 1.91
C LEU A 423 -24.05 34.63 3.08
N ALA A 424 -25.03 33.99 3.73
CA ALA A 424 -25.69 34.56 4.90
C ALA A 424 -24.70 34.78 6.05
N GLU A 425 -23.80 33.83 6.29
CA GLU A 425 -22.75 33.94 7.30
C GLU A 425 -21.72 35.03 6.95
N PHE A 426 -21.32 35.13 5.68
CA PHE A 426 -20.45 36.20 5.19
C PHE A 426 -21.03 37.58 5.50
N TRP A 427 -22.30 37.83 5.14
CA TRP A 427 -22.96 39.11 5.42
C TRP A 427 -23.16 39.36 6.92
N ARG A 428 -23.31 38.30 7.73
CA ARG A 428 -23.37 38.42 9.20
C ARG A 428 -22.02 38.89 9.75
N LEU A 429 -20.93 38.26 9.33
CA LEU A 429 -19.57 38.61 9.73
C LEU A 429 -19.16 40.01 9.26
N GLU A 430 -19.56 40.41 8.05
CA GLU A 430 -19.32 41.76 7.53
C GLU A 430 -20.00 42.82 8.41
N LYS A 431 -21.27 42.62 8.77
CA LYS A 431 -21.98 43.51 9.71
C LYS A 431 -21.33 43.56 11.09
N GLU A 432 -20.81 42.43 11.59
CA GLU A 432 -20.07 42.41 12.85
C GLU A 432 -18.76 43.19 12.76
N ALA A 433 -18.03 43.05 11.64
CA ALA A 433 -16.79 43.78 11.38
C ALA A 433 -17.03 45.30 11.25
N GLU A 434 -18.07 45.71 10.51
CA GLU A 434 -18.47 47.11 10.39
C GLU A 434 -18.78 47.72 11.77
N LYS A 435 -19.56 47.02 12.60
CA LYS A 435 -19.90 47.46 13.95
C LYS A 435 -18.67 47.59 14.85
N MET A 436 -17.69 46.71 14.71
CA MET A 436 -16.41 46.81 15.44
C MET A 436 -15.59 48.03 15.00
N LEU A 437 -15.55 48.31 13.69
CA LEU A 437 -14.86 49.47 13.14
C LEU A 437 -15.50 50.79 13.58
N GLU A 438 -16.82 50.89 13.56
CA GLU A 438 -17.55 52.06 14.08
C GLU A 438 -17.31 52.27 15.58
N GLY A 439 -17.18 51.17 16.34
CA GLY A 439 -16.86 51.21 17.77
C GLY A 439 -15.44 51.69 18.09
N LEU A 440 -14.49 51.51 17.17
CA LEU A 440 -13.11 52.00 17.29
C LEU A 440 -12.94 53.46 16.83
N ALA A 441 -13.89 53.96 16.04
CA ALA A 441 -13.90 55.34 15.54
C ALA A 441 -14.53 56.35 16.53
N LYS A 442 -15.04 55.88 17.68
CA LYS A 442 -15.48 56.68 18.82
C LYS A 442 -14.44 56.64 19.93
#